data_AF-A0A645J016-F1
#
_entry.id   AF-A0A645J016-F1
#
_cell.length_a   1.000
_cell.length_b   1.000
_cell.length_c   1.000
_cell.angle_alpha   90.00
_cell.angle_beta   90.00
_cell.angle_gamma   90.00
#
_symmetry.space_group_name_H-M   'P 1'
#
loop_
_entity.id
_entity.type
_entity.pdbx_description
1 polymer ?
#
loop_
_entity_poly.entity_id
_entity_poly.type
_entity_poly.pdbx_seq_one_letter_code
_entity_poly.pdbx_strand_id
1 'polypeptide(L)'
;MHAGSVPFLKLTGIVAGGWLMAKSAGIAAARIATGDSDPFYRAKLATAEYFATHQLPFAAAYAAEVMGGAEAVFGLAEDLF
;
A
#
# COMPACT_ATOMS: atom_id res chain seq x y z
N MET A 1 -18.42 6.38 16.35
CA MET A 1 -17.23 5.63 16.80
C MET A 1 -16.58 4.99 15.58
N HIS A 2 -15.46 5.56 15.09
CA HIS A 2 -14.84 5.19 13.81
C HIS A 2 -13.45 4.59 14.01
N ALA A 3 -13.31 3.54 14.83
CA ALA A 3 -12.01 2.93 15.12
C ALA A 3 -11.33 2.33 13.86
N GLY A 4 -12.11 1.89 12.86
CA GLY A 4 -11.57 1.28 11.63
C GLY A 4 -11.39 2.21 10.43
N SER A 5 -11.79 3.50 10.49
CA SER A 5 -11.80 4.37 9.31
C SER A 5 -10.39 4.76 8.83
N VAL A 6 -9.48 5.09 9.75
CA VAL A 6 -8.09 5.45 9.42
C VAL A 6 -7.31 4.25 8.87
N PRO A 7 -7.35 3.05 9.49
CA PRO A 7 -6.71 1.86 8.95
C PRO A 7 -7.27 1.46 7.59
N PHE A 8 -8.59 1.59 7.40
CA PHE A 8 -9.23 1.33 6.12
C PHE A 8 -8.77 2.29 5.02
N LEU A 9 -8.65 3.59 5.34
CA LEU A 9 -8.12 4.59 4.41
C LEU A 9 -6.67 4.27 4.02
N LYS A 10 -5.82 3.91 4.99
CA LYS A 10 -4.42 3.52 4.74
C LYS A 10 -4.32 2.26 3.88
N LEU A 11 -5.11 1.23 4.20
CA LEU A 11 -5.20 0.00 3.42
C LEU A 11 -5.57 0.31 1.96
N THR A 12 -6.62 1.11 1.77
CA THR A 12 -7.09 1.51 0.44
C THR A 12 -5.99 2.22 -0.34
N GLY A 13 -5.30 3.17 0.29
CA GLY A 13 -4.20 3.91 -0.32
C GLY A 13 -3.05 3.01 -0.78
N ILE A 14 -2.63 2.06 0.06
CA ILE A 14 -1.53 1.14 -0.28
C ILE A 14 -1.92 0.17 -1.38
N VAL A 15 -3.12 -0.40 -1.34
CA VAL A 15 -3.58 -1.36 -2.36
C VAL A 15 -3.73 -0.65 -3.71
N ALA A 16 -4.38 0.52 -3.74
CA ALA A 16 -4.53 1.30 -4.98
C ALA A 16 -3.17 1.78 -5.52
N GLY A 17 -2.29 2.27 -4.63
CA GLY A 17 -0.93 2.68 -4.99
C GLY A 17 -0.10 1.51 -5.55
N GLY A 18 -0.18 0.33 -4.93
CA GLY A 18 0.50 -0.88 -5.39
C GLY A 18 0.03 -1.32 -6.78
N TRP A 19 -1.28 -1.31 -7.02
CA TRP A 19 -1.83 -1.61 -8.34
C TRP A 19 -1.35 -0.65 -9.42
N LEU A 20 -1.36 0.66 -9.14
CA LEU A 20 -0.87 1.66 -10.09
C LEU A 20 0.64 1.55 -10.33
N MET A 21 1.43 1.22 -9.30
CA MET A 21 2.87 0.97 -9.45
C MET A 21 3.13 -0.23 -10.34
N ALA A 22 2.46 -1.36 -10.11
CA ALA A 22 2.56 -2.56 -10.93
C ALA A 22 2.16 -2.30 -12.39
N LYS A 23 1.07 -1.56 -12.61
CA LYS A 23 0.66 -1.13 -13.97
C LYS A 23 1.74 -0.28 -14.64
N SER A 24 2.31 0.70 -13.91
CA SER A 24 3.38 1.55 -14.44
C SER A 24 4.65 0.75 -14.75
N ALA A 25 4.98 -0.25 -13.93
CA ALA A 25 6.11 -1.14 -14.14
C ALA A 25 5.93 -1.99 -15.40
N GLY A 26 4.72 -2.52 -15.65
CA GLY A 26 4.41 -3.23 -16.89
C GLY A 26 4.61 -2.37 -18.14
N ILE A 27 4.18 -1.11 -18.10
CA ILE A 27 4.40 -0.17 -19.21
C ILE A 27 5.89 0.15 -19.39
N ALA A 28 6.62 0.38 -18.29
CA ALA A 28 8.06 0.66 -18.35
C ALA A 28 8.86 -0.52 -18.91
N ALA A 29 8.53 -1.75 -18.50
CA ALA A 29 9.11 -2.97 -19.04
C ALA A 29 8.85 -3.11 -20.55
N ALA A 30 7.61 -2.84 -20.99
CA ALA A 30 7.27 -2.88 -22.42
C ALA A 30 8.05 -1.85 -23.23
N ARG A 31 8.24 -0.63 -22.72
CA ARG A 31 9.01 0.43 -23.39
C ARG A 31 10.49 0.04 -23.53
N ILE A 32 11.09 -0.47 -22.47
CA ILE A 32 12.47 -1.00 -22.51
C ILE A 32 12.57 -2.12 -23.55
N ALA A 33 11.59 -3.03 -23.60
CA ALA A 33 11.58 -4.12 -24.58
C ALA A 33 11.49 -3.65 -26.04
N THR A 34 10.88 -2.48 -26.30
CA THR A 34 10.85 -1.85 -27.63
C THR A 34 12.14 -1.10 -28.00
N GLY A 35 13.17 -1.14 -27.14
CA GLY A 35 14.46 -0.49 -27.37
C GLY A 35 14.53 0.96 -26.87
N ASP A 36 13.53 1.42 -26.12
CA ASP A 36 13.55 2.75 -25.51
C ASP A 36 14.63 2.81 -24.41
N SER A 37 15.56 3.75 -24.54
CA SER A 37 16.71 3.91 -23.65
C SER A 37 16.52 5.01 -22.61
N ASP A 38 15.31 5.58 -22.47
CA ASP A 38 15.04 6.60 -21.46
C ASP A 38 15.29 6.05 -20.04
N PRO A 39 16.21 6.66 -19.25
CA PRO A 39 16.50 6.23 -17.89
C PRO A 39 15.28 6.24 -16.96
N PHE A 40 14.24 7.02 -17.28
CA PHE A 40 12.97 7.06 -16.56
C PHE A 40 12.36 5.67 -16.37
N TYR A 41 12.36 4.82 -17.40
CA TYR A 41 11.72 3.50 -17.31
C TYR A 41 12.45 2.56 -16.34
N ARG A 42 13.78 2.60 -16.32
CA ARG A 42 14.58 1.82 -15.34
C ARG A 42 14.35 2.33 -13.93
N ALA A 43 14.34 3.65 -13.73
CA ALA A 43 14.00 4.26 -12.45
C ALA A 43 12.58 3.88 -11.99
N LYS A 44 11.62 3.77 -12.94
CA LYS A 44 10.26 3.37 -12.63
C LYS A 44 10.14 1.92 -12.16
N LEU A 45 10.87 1.00 -12.79
CA LEU A 45 10.93 -0.39 -12.33
C LEU A 45 11.50 -0.48 -10.91
N ALA A 46 12.61 0.22 -10.62
CA ALA A 46 13.19 0.23 -9.28
C ALA A 46 12.24 0.81 -8.23
N THR A 47 11.50 1.87 -8.58
CA THR A 47 10.51 2.47 -7.66
C THR A 47 9.33 1.53 -7.40
N ALA A 48 8.84 0.84 -8.42
CA ALA A 48 7.75 -0.12 -8.27
C ALA A 48 8.17 -1.33 -7.42
N GLU A 49 9.40 -1.81 -7.61
CA GLU A 49 9.98 -2.89 -6.81
C GLU A 49 10.09 -2.48 -5.33
N TYR A 50 10.59 -1.27 -5.05
CA TYR A 50 10.62 -0.74 -3.70
C TYR A 50 9.21 -0.69 -3.08
N PHE A 51 8.22 -0.20 -3.81
CA PHE A 51 6.84 -0.15 -3.31
C PHE A 51 6.32 -1.57 -2.99
N ALA A 52 6.52 -2.53 -3.89
CA ALA A 52 6.08 -3.91 -3.71
C ALA A 52 6.73 -4.59 -2.50
N THR A 53 8.01 -4.30 -2.24
CA THR A 53 8.80 -4.96 -1.20
C THR A 53 8.73 -4.26 0.16
N HIS A 54 8.57 -2.93 0.19
CA HIS A 54 8.67 -2.13 1.42
C HIS A 54 7.35 -1.48 1.85
N GLN A 55 6.44 -1.17 0.91
CA GLN A 55 5.20 -0.47 1.23
C GLN A 55 4.00 -1.41 1.21
N LEU A 56 3.91 -2.28 0.19
CA LEU A 56 2.80 -3.22 0.05
C LEU A 56 2.61 -4.19 1.23
N PRO A 57 3.67 -4.66 1.94
CA PRO A 57 3.48 -5.54 3.11
C PRO A 57 2.59 -4.94 4.21
N PHE A 58 2.55 -3.61 4.36
CA PHE A 58 1.67 -2.95 5.33
C PHE A 58 0.18 -3.18 5.04
N ALA A 59 -0.20 -3.54 3.80
CA ALA A 59 -1.58 -3.88 3.48
C ALA A 59 -2.10 -5.04 4.34
N ALA A 60 -1.26 -6.05 4.61
CA ALA A 60 -1.65 -7.17 5.48
C ALA A 60 -1.90 -6.71 6.92
N ALA A 61 -1.04 -5.83 7.44
CA ALA A 61 -1.18 -5.26 8.78
C ALA A 61 -2.45 -4.40 8.90
N TYR A 62 -2.70 -3.49 7.94
CA TYR A 62 -3.90 -2.67 7.95
C TYR A 62 -5.18 -3.48 7.74
N ALA A 63 -5.15 -4.54 6.92
CA ALA A 63 -6.28 -5.46 6.79
C ALA A 63 -6.60 -6.14 8.13
N ALA A 64 -5.57 -6.60 8.86
CA ALA A 64 -5.75 -7.16 10.19
C ALA A 64 -6.32 -6.13 11.18
N GLU A 65 -5.84 -4.87 11.15
CA GLU A 65 -6.36 -3.78 11.98
C GLU A 65 -7.83 -3.44 11.66
N VAL A 66 -8.19 -3.43 10.38
CA VAL A 66 -9.59 -3.22 9.93
C VAL A 66 -10.51 -4.36 10.39
N MET A 67 -10.05 -5.60 10.32
CA MET A 67 -10.85 -6.79 10.71
C MET A 67 -10.89 -7.02 12.23
N GLY A 68 -9.82 -6.64 12.95
CA GLY A 68 -9.66 -6.84 14.39
C GLY A 68 -10.58 -5.97 15.26
N GLY A 69 -11.22 -4.95 14.67
CA GLY A 69 -12.41 -4.33 15.22
C GLY A 69 -12.21 -3.36 16.39
N ALA A 70 -13.32 -2.67 16.69
CA ALA A 70 -13.44 -1.61 17.69
C ALA A 70 -13.32 -2.11 19.15
N GLU A 71 -13.49 -3.41 19.41
CA GLU A 71 -13.51 -3.96 20.79
C GLU A 71 -12.26 -3.61 21.59
N ALA A 72 -11.07 -3.66 20.97
CA ALA A 72 -9.83 -3.28 21.65
C ALA A 72 -9.78 -1.78 22.02
N VAL A 73 -10.50 -0.92 21.28
CA VAL A 73 -10.57 0.52 21.53
C VAL A 73 -11.57 0.87 22.65
N PHE A 74 -12.57 0.00 22.89
CA PHE A 74 -13.60 0.21 23.93
C PHE A 74 -13.46 -0.72 25.14
N GLY A 75 -12.42 -1.55 25.16
CA GLY A 75 -12.15 -2.47 26.26
C GLY A 75 -11.58 -1.80 27.52
N LEU A 76 -11.06 -0.57 27.40
CA LEU A 76 -10.55 0.19 28.55
C LEU A 76 -11.63 1.14 29.06
N ALA A 77 -11.90 1.08 30.37
CA ALA A 77 -12.84 1.98 31.02
C ALA A 77 -12.32 3.43 30.98
N GLU A 78 -13.21 4.40 30.79
CA GLU A 78 -12.86 5.81 30.56
C GLU A 78 -12.08 6.42 31.75
N ASP A 79 -12.29 5.91 32.96
CA ASP A 79 -11.59 6.31 34.19
C ASP A 79 -10.13 5.81 34.27
N LEU A 80 -9.69 5.00 33.32
CA LEU A 80 -8.33 4.47 33.21
C LEU A 80 -7.48 5.18 32.14
N PHE A 81 -8.02 6.21 31.46
CA PHE A 81 -7.31 7.10 30.53
C PHE A 81 -6.88 8.41 31.22
#